data_AF-A0A6A6ZT14-F1
#
_entry.id   AF-A0A6A6ZT14-F1
#
_cell.length_a   1.000
_cell.length_b   1.000
_cell.length_c   1.000
_cell.angle_alpha   90.00
_cell.angle_beta   90.00
_cell.angle_gamma   90.00
#
_symmetry.space_group_name_H-M   'P 1'
#
loop_
_entity.id
_entity.type
_entity.pdbx_description
1 polymer ?
#
loop_
_entity_poly.entity_id
_entity_poly.type
_entity_poly.pdbx_seq_one_letter_code
_entity_poly.pdbx_strand_id
1 'polypeptide(L)'
;MWGPPSPTHEIHIEGAPLQTRKNLFNFTEERAGHNDYDFYWIDQICIDQRNLQERSSQVGMMSEIYQRATSTLIWLGSDSAPLKEAAQEFTQSKCIHALDTMLSDQYFKRVWIIQEILLARSIHVLVGGNYWISWFNMAEIVQAPEYIFRTRQRIMSIMSQASLIRHPEPAPRLLPLIDAIRCFHEHGCEDPRDKLYGLMGIIKENERLLVNYAKPKEEVILAKPWSSALEP
;
A
#
# COMPACT_ATOMS: atom_id res chain seq x y z
N MET A 1 -4.60 11.08 3.44
CA MET A 1 -3.95 10.90 2.12
C MET A 1 -2.47 11.24 2.27
N TRP A 2 -1.56 10.52 1.60
CA TRP A 2 -0.13 10.76 1.82
C TRP A 2 0.45 11.86 0.90
N GLY A 3 1.49 12.57 1.37
CA GLY A 3 2.11 13.71 0.68
C GLY A 3 1.50 15.08 1.05
N PRO A 4 2.10 16.19 0.58
CA PRO A 4 1.63 17.53 0.91
C PRO A 4 0.24 17.79 0.29
N PRO A 5 -0.69 18.45 1.02
CA PRO A 5 -2.02 18.75 0.51
C PRO A 5 -2.04 19.86 -0.54
N SER A 6 -0.96 20.62 -0.69
CA SER A 6 -0.82 21.73 -1.63
C SER A 6 0.57 21.78 -2.27
N PRO A 7 0.70 22.34 -3.49
CA PRO A 7 -0.39 22.79 -4.37
C PRO A 7 -1.19 21.61 -4.94
N THR A 8 -2.49 21.81 -5.17
CA THR A 8 -3.34 20.87 -5.90
C THR A 8 -3.24 21.14 -7.41
N HIS A 9 -3.51 20.11 -8.20
CA HIS A 9 -3.52 20.17 -9.66
C HIS A 9 -4.84 19.61 -10.16
N GLU A 10 -5.38 20.20 -11.22
CA GLU A 10 -6.67 19.81 -11.78
C GLU A 10 -6.50 18.71 -12.82
N ILE A 11 -7.32 17.67 -12.71
CA ILE A 11 -7.55 16.68 -13.76
C ILE A 11 -9.03 16.68 -14.13
N HIS A 12 -9.38 16.14 -15.31
CA HIS A 12 -10.77 16.05 -15.76
C HIS A 12 -11.23 14.59 -15.82
N ILE A 13 -12.33 14.28 -15.13
CA ILE A 13 -12.99 12.96 -15.16
C ILE A 13 -14.36 13.14 -15.82
N GLU A 14 -14.56 12.54 -16.99
CA GLU A 14 -15.79 12.69 -17.79
C GLU A 14 -16.19 14.17 -18.04
N GLY A 15 -15.18 15.06 -18.13
CA GLY A 15 -15.38 16.50 -18.31
C GLY A 15 -15.61 17.30 -17.02
N ALA A 16 -15.72 16.64 -15.87
CA ALA A 16 -15.81 17.31 -14.56
C ALA A 16 -14.40 17.54 -13.96
N PRO A 17 -14.09 18.74 -13.45
CA PRO A 17 -12.79 19.02 -12.83
C PRO A 17 -12.68 18.35 -11.45
N LEU A 18 -11.53 17.75 -11.19
CA LEU A 18 -11.17 17.13 -9.91
C LEU A 18 -9.80 17.64 -9.45
N GLN A 19 -9.73 18.15 -8.22
CA GLN A 19 -8.49 18.59 -7.62
C GLN A 19 -7.73 17.42 -7.01
N THR A 20 -6.50 17.21 -7.46
CA THR A 20 -5.63 16.12 -7.03
C THR A 20 -4.32 16.64 -6.45
N ARG A 21 -3.58 15.76 -5.77
CA ARG A 21 -2.24 16.08 -5.28
C ARG A 21 -1.23 15.86 -6.40
N LYS A 22 -0.08 16.54 -6.32
CA LYS A 22 0.99 16.48 -7.33
C LYS A 22 1.36 15.05 -7.76
N ASN A 23 1.45 14.10 -6.81
CA ASN A 23 1.85 12.73 -7.14
C ASN A 23 0.84 12.01 -8.05
N LEU A 24 -0.47 12.18 -7.81
CA LEU A 24 -1.52 11.61 -8.65
C LEU A 24 -1.59 12.33 -10.00
N PHE A 25 -1.49 13.66 -10.00
CA PHE A 25 -1.44 14.43 -11.25
C PHE A 25 -0.29 13.98 -12.16
N ASN A 26 0.92 13.84 -11.59
CA ASN A 26 2.07 13.35 -12.34
C ASN A 26 1.82 11.93 -12.88
N PHE A 27 1.21 11.05 -12.09
CA PHE A 27 0.83 9.71 -12.55
C PHE A 27 -0.12 9.78 -13.76
N THR A 28 -1.19 10.57 -13.67
CA THR A 28 -2.19 10.66 -14.74
C THR A 28 -1.62 11.28 -16.02
N GLU A 29 -0.81 12.33 -15.92
CA GLU A 29 -0.14 12.95 -17.07
C GLU A 29 0.79 11.96 -17.78
N GLU A 30 1.55 11.21 -16.99
CA GLU A 30 2.49 10.24 -17.52
C GLU A 30 1.77 9.07 -18.20
N ARG A 31 0.71 8.52 -17.58
CA ARG A 31 -0.10 7.47 -18.22
C ARG A 31 -0.80 7.97 -19.49
N ALA A 32 -1.35 9.18 -19.48
CA ALA A 32 -1.97 9.79 -20.65
C ALA A 32 -0.98 9.93 -21.82
N GLY A 33 0.27 10.31 -21.55
CA GLY A 33 1.32 10.42 -22.56
C GLY A 33 1.73 9.09 -23.21
N HIS A 34 1.51 7.96 -22.53
CA HIS A 34 1.83 6.62 -23.04
C HIS A 34 0.71 5.99 -23.88
N ASN A 35 -0.44 6.67 -24.04
CA ASN A 35 -1.61 6.17 -24.76
C ASN A 35 -2.09 4.79 -24.24
N ASP A 36 -1.89 4.56 -22.95
CA ASP A 36 -2.29 3.34 -22.27
C ASP A 36 -3.68 3.54 -21.66
N TYR A 37 -4.68 2.88 -22.24
CA TYR A 37 -6.06 2.96 -21.81
C TYR A 37 -6.40 1.76 -20.94
N ASP A 38 -6.22 1.95 -19.64
CA ASP A 38 -6.57 0.96 -18.62
C ASP A 38 -7.60 1.53 -17.64
N PHE A 39 -8.33 0.64 -16.97
CA PHE A 39 -9.24 1.00 -15.89
C PHE A 39 -8.50 0.98 -14.55
N TYR A 40 -8.31 2.16 -13.97
CA TYR A 40 -7.67 2.31 -12.67
C TYR A 40 -8.70 2.60 -11.58
N TRP A 41 -8.59 1.86 -10.47
CA TRP A 41 -9.18 2.28 -9.21
C TRP A 41 -8.12 3.06 -8.42
N ILE A 42 -8.42 4.31 -8.08
CA ILE A 42 -7.53 5.19 -7.32
C ILE A 42 -8.36 5.82 -6.21
N ASP A 43 -7.98 5.57 -4.95
CA ASP A 43 -8.74 5.99 -3.76
C ASP A 43 -9.07 7.50 -3.73
N GLN A 44 -8.16 8.36 -4.18
CA GLN A 44 -8.35 9.81 -4.29
C GLN A 44 -9.42 10.20 -5.33
N ILE A 45 -9.69 9.35 -6.32
CA ILE A 45 -10.66 9.60 -7.40
C ILE A 45 -11.98 8.88 -7.09
N CYS A 46 -11.91 7.62 -6.67
CA CYS A 46 -13.06 6.73 -6.57
C CYS A 46 -13.81 6.80 -5.23
N ILE A 47 -13.29 7.52 -4.24
CA ILE A 47 -13.92 7.66 -2.91
C ILE A 47 -14.18 9.14 -2.64
N ASP A 48 -15.44 9.54 -2.37
CA ASP A 48 -15.69 10.87 -1.83
C ASP A 48 -15.19 10.96 -0.38
N GLN A 49 -14.00 11.53 -0.23
CA GLN A 49 -13.33 11.70 1.05
C GLN A 49 -14.12 12.59 2.04
N ARG A 50 -15.11 13.36 1.57
CA ARG A 50 -15.96 14.24 2.40
C ARG A 50 -17.18 13.50 2.95
N ASN A 51 -17.62 12.43 2.29
CA ASN A 51 -18.70 11.59 2.75
C ASN A 51 -18.16 10.48 3.66
N LEU A 52 -18.17 10.71 4.98
CA LEU A 52 -17.61 9.75 5.94
C LEU A 52 -18.27 8.37 5.88
N GLN A 53 -19.57 8.30 5.55
CA GLN A 53 -20.28 7.03 5.44
C GLN A 53 -19.81 6.24 4.21
N GLU A 54 -19.73 6.90 3.07
CA GLU A 54 -19.17 6.30 1.85
C GLU A 54 -17.71 5.90 2.04
N ARG A 55 -16.87 6.81 2.55
CA ARG A 55 -15.47 6.53 2.85
C ARG A 55 -15.32 5.31 3.75
N SER A 56 -16.14 5.18 4.79
CA SER A 56 -16.12 4.01 5.68
C SER A 56 -16.48 2.73 4.94
N SER A 57 -17.51 2.77 4.09
CA SER A 57 -17.92 1.64 3.26
C SER A 57 -16.84 1.24 2.27
N GLN A 58 -16.28 2.20 1.52
CA GLN A 58 -15.24 1.98 0.53
C GLN A 58 -13.96 1.43 1.15
N VAL A 59 -13.53 1.98 2.29
CA VAL A 59 -12.36 1.48 3.02
C VAL A 59 -12.61 0.07 3.58
N GLY A 60 -13.83 -0.23 4.03
CA GLY A 60 -14.23 -1.59 4.41
C GLY A 60 -14.11 -2.60 3.25
N MET A 61 -14.29 -2.14 2.00
CA MET A 61 -14.19 -2.95 0.78
C MET A 61 -12.77 -2.99 0.17
N MET A 62 -11.81 -2.17 0.62
CA MET A 62 -10.47 -2.10 0.01
C MET A 62 -9.76 -3.46 -0.07
N SER A 63 -9.95 -4.31 0.93
CA SER A 63 -9.38 -5.66 0.92
C SER A 63 -9.88 -6.50 -0.26
N GLU A 64 -11.16 -6.39 -0.62
CA GLU A 64 -11.78 -7.08 -1.74
C GLU A 64 -11.33 -6.48 -3.08
N ILE A 65 -11.18 -5.16 -3.14
CA ILE A 65 -10.69 -4.44 -4.32
C ILE A 65 -9.30 -4.96 -4.71
N TYR A 66 -8.33 -4.98 -3.78
CA TYR A 66 -6.99 -5.50 -4.07
C TYR A 66 -6.97 -7.00 -4.40
N GLN A 67 -7.82 -7.80 -3.74
CA GLN A 67 -7.95 -9.24 -4.05
C GLN A 67 -8.55 -9.52 -5.41
N ARG A 68 -9.38 -8.63 -5.94
CA ARG A 68 -10.07 -8.81 -7.23
C ARG A 68 -9.38 -8.10 -8.39
N ALA A 69 -8.55 -7.10 -8.11
CA ALA A 69 -7.78 -6.40 -9.13
C ALA A 69 -6.92 -7.37 -9.94
N THR A 70 -6.87 -7.16 -11.26
CA THR A 70 -5.96 -7.90 -12.16
C THR A 70 -4.51 -7.67 -11.79
N SER A 71 -4.16 -6.42 -11.45
CA SER A 71 -2.85 -6.01 -10.95
C SER A 71 -3.00 -4.80 -10.04
N THR A 72 -2.14 -4.71 -9.03
CA THR A 72 -1.90 -3.50 -8.25
C THR A 72 -0.66 -2.80 -8.81
N LEU A 73 -0.74 -1.48 -8.99
CA LEU A 73 0.37 -0.67 -9.49
C LEU A 73 0.89 0.22 -8.36
N ILE A 74 2.18 0.14 -8.09
CA ILE A 74 2.89 0.98 -7.11
C ILE A 74 3.61 2.07 -7.90
N TRP A 75 3.20 3.32 -7.72
CA TRP A 75 3.82 4.47 -8.39
C TRP A 75 4.77 5.19 -7.42
N LEU A 76 6.08 5.15 -7.71
CA LEU A 76 7.10 5.84 -6.88
C LEU A 76 7.45 7.24 -7.39
N GLY A 77 6.86 7.70 -8.49
CA GLY A 77 7.10 9.03 -9.04
C GLY A 77 8.19 9.07 -10.11
N SER A 78 8.26 10.22 -10.80
CA SER A 78 9.26 10.53 -11.82
C SER A 78 10.18 11.72 -11.46
N ASP A 79 9.97 12.38 -10.33
CA ASP A 79 10.74 13.59 -9.96
C ASP A 79 12.07 13.28 -9.25
N SER A 80 12.34 12.02 -8.88
CA SER A 80 13.52 11.63 -8.11
C SER A 80 14.58 10.97 -8.98
N ALA A 81 15.67 11.68 -9.24
CA ALA A 81 16.82 11.13 -9.96
C ALA A 81 17.41 9.89 -9.26
N PRO A 82 17.62 9.86 -7.92
CA PRO A 82 18.09 8.66 -7.23
C PRO A 82 17.18 7.44 -7.40
N LEU A 83 15.85 7.64 -7.39
CA LEU A 83 14.91 6.53 -7.62
C LEU A 83 14.98 6.01 -9.06
N LYS A 84 15.13 6.90 -10.04
CA LYS A 84 15.26 6.52 -11.46
C LYS A 84 16.57 5.75 -11.72
N GLU A 85 17.67 6.23 -11.17
CA GLU A 85 18.98 5.56 -11.26
C GLU A 85 18.93 4.17 -10.62
N ALA A 86 18.35 4.07 -9.42
CA ALA A 86 18.14 2.79 -8.76
C ALA A 86 17.23 1.86 -9.58
N ALA A 87 16.11 2.34 -10.12
CA ALA A 87 15.23 1.51 -10.94
C ALA A 87 15.93 0.99 -12.22
N GLN A 88 16.74 1.84 -12.85
CA GLN A 88 17.55 1.45 -14.00
C GLN A 88 18.57 0.37 -13.63
N GLU A 89 19.36 0.60 -12.58
CA GLU A 89 20.38 -0.34 -12.10
C GLU A 89 19.73 -1.68 -11.71
N PHE A 90 18.63 -1.63 -10.96
CA PHE A 90 17.89 -2.82 -10.57
C PHE A 90 17.40 -3.63 -11.77
N THR A 91 16.87 -2.96 -12.81
CA THR A 91 16.39 -3.61 -14.03
C THR A 91 17.52 -4.29 -14.80
N GLN A 92 18.74 -3.75 -14.73
CA GLN A 92 19.90 -4.29 -15.44
C GLN A 92 20.60 -5.43 -14.68
N SER A 93 20.76 -5.29 -13.37
CA SER A 93 21.66 -6.15 -12.59
C SER A 93 21.05 -6.73 -11.31
N LYS A 94 19.77 -6.46 -11.02
CA LYS A 94 19.11 -6.87 -9.76
C LYS A 94 19.91 -6.44 -8.52
N CYS A 95 20.54 -5.26 -8.58
CA CYS A 95 21.41 -4.75 -7.52
C CYS A 95 20.65 -4.55 -6.18
N ILE A 96 21.25 -5.05 -5.10
CA ILE A 96 20.74 -4.94 -3.72
C ILE A 96 20.64 -3.47 -3.27
N HIS A 97 21.65 -2.64 -3.56
CA HIS A 97 21.63 -1.23 -3.16
C HIS A 97 20.58 -0.42 -3.91
N ALA A 98 20.33 -0.77 -5.17
CA ALA A 98 19.25 -0.20 -5.95
C ALA A 98 17.88 -0.57 -5.36
N LEU A 99 17.70 -1.84 -4.96
CA LEU A 99 16.52 -2.29 -4.24
C LEU A 99 16.31 -1.49 -2.95
N ASP A 100 17.34 -1.39 -2.11
CA ASP A 100 17.29 -0.66 -0.83
C ASP A 100 16.93 0.83 -1.03
N THR A 101 17.43 1.44 -2.10
CA THR A 101 17.11 2.83 -2.45
C THR A 101 15.63 2.99 -2.79
N MET A 102 15.07 2.10 -3.62
CA MET A 102 13.64 2.12 -3.94
C MET A 102 12.76 1.87 -2.71
N LEU A 103 13.13 0.90 -1.87
CA LEU A 103 12.39 0.54 -0.66
C LEU A 103 12.49 1.60 0.45
N SER A 104 13.45 2.51 0.36
CA SER A 104 13.58 3.63 1.30
C SER A 104 12.56 4.74 1.07
N ASP A 105 11.81 4.69 -0.04
CA ASP A 105 10.76 5.65 -0.37
C ASP A 105 9.69 5.76 0.73
N GLN A 106 9.08 6.93 0.84
CA GLN A 106 8.01 7.18 1.81
C GLN A 106 6.78 6.29 1.60
N TYR A 107 6.52 5.85 0.37
CA TYR A 107 5.42 4.95 0.03
C TYR A 107 5.45 3.69 0.91
N PHE A 108 6.62 3.05 1.05
CA PHE A 108 6.81 1.82 1.82
C PHE A 108 6.75 1.99 3.33
N LYS A 109 6.61 3.22 3.82
CA LYS A 109 6.48 3.51 5.25
C LYS A 109 5.03 3.49 5.70
N ARG A 110 4.05 3.41 4.81
CA ARG A 110 2.60 3.54 5.12
C ARG A 110 2.01 2.23 5.59
N VAL A 111 0.99 2.27 6.44
CA VAL A 111 0.26 1.05 6.87
C VAL A 111 -0.55 0.43 5.72
N TRP A 112 -1.08 1.27 4.83
CA TRP A 112 -1.93 0.82 3.72
C TRP A 112 -1.21 -0.08 2.71
N ILE A 113 0.13 0.00 2.61
CA ILE A 113 0.89 -0.87 1.72
C ILE A 113 0.77 -2.36 2.08
N ILE A 114 0.38 -2.67 3.32
CA ILE A 114 0.20 -4.04 3.79
C ILE A 114 -0.93 -4.72 3.01
N GLN A 115 -2.08 -4.06 2.87
CA GLN A 115 -3.18 -4.59 2.06
C GLN A 115 -2.86 -4.51 0.57
N GLU A 116 -2.27 -3.41 0.11
CA GLU A 116 -1.89 -3.21 -1.30
C GLU A 116 -0.97 -4.32 -1.82
N ILE A 117 -0.06 -4.81 -0.97
CA ILE A 117 0.94 -5.83 -1.34
C ILE A 117 0.45 -7.25 -1.00
N LEU A 118 0.00 -7.51 0.23
CA LEU A 118 -0.30 -8.88 0.66
C LEU A 118 -1.59 -9.43 0.03
N LEU A 119 -2.51 -8.57 -0.43
CA LEU A 119 -3.78 -9.02 -1.00
C LEU A 119 -3.78 -9.02 -2.54
N ALA A 120 -2.77 -8.44 -3.18
CA ALA A 120 -2.72 -8.32 -4.63
C ALA A 120 -2.37 -9.64 -5.32
N ARG A 121 -3.01 -9.91 -6.45
CA ARG A 121 -2.69 -11.05 -7.34
C ARG A 121 -1.38 -10.85 -8.08
N SER A 122 -1.16 -9.63 -8.54
CA SER A 122 0.03 -9.20 -9.28
C SER A 122 0.37 -7.78 -8.89
N ILE A 123 1.66 -7.46 -8.81
CA ILE A 123 2.15 -6.16 -8.42
C ILE A 123 3.26 -5.73 -9.38
N HIS A 124 3.12 -4.52 -9.90
CA HIS A 124 4.17 -3.84 -10.65
C HIS A 124 4.56 -2.56 -9.91
N VAL A 125 5.86 -2.32 -9.77
CA VAL A 125 6.43 -1.07 -9.28
C VAL A 125 6.85 -0.25 -10.50
N LEU A 126 6.22 0.90 -10.65
CA LEU A 126 6.50 1.86 -11.71
C LEU A 126 7.33 3.01 -11.13
N VAL A 127 8.49 3.23 -11.74
CA VAL A 127 9.42 4.32 -11.37
C VAL A 127 9.77 5.10 -12.62
N GLY A 128 9.70 6.43 -12.56
CA GLY A 128 10.12 7.28 -13.68
C GLY A 128 9.29 7.18 -14.97
N GLY A 129 8.22 6.39 -14.96
CA GLY A 129 7.27 6.17 -16.05
C GLY A 129 7.60 5.11 -17.08
N ASN A 130 8.86 4.69 -17.11
CA ASN A 130 9.34 3.70 -18.05
C ASN A 130 9.88 2.43 -17.38
N TYR A 131 10.24 2.48 -16.10
CA TYR A 131 10.74 1.31 -15.38
C TYR A 131 9.60 0.54 -14.72
N TRP A 132 9.16 -0.53 -15.38
CA TRP A 132 8.17 -1.48 -14.88
C TRP A 132 8.86 -2.67 -14.22
N ILE A 133 8.89 -2.69 -12.90
CA ILE A 133 9.57 -3.71 -12.11
C ILE A 133 8.53 -4.63 -11.48
N SER A 134 8.57 -5.92 -11.85
CA SER A 134 7.74 -6.93 -11.19
C SER A 134 8.14 -7.07 -9.72
N TRP A 135 7.16 -7.04 -8.82
CA TRP A 135 7.39 -7.28 -7.39
C TRP A 135 8.10 -8.61 -7.12
N PHE A 136 7.86 -9.62 -7.96
CA PHE A 136 8.52 -10.92 -7.84
C PHE A 136 10.05 -10.79 -7.93
N ASN A 137 10.56 -9.98 -8.87
CA ASN A 137 12.00 -9.78 -9.04
C ASN A 137 12.61 -9.08 -7.81
N MET A 138 11.86 -8.17 -7.17
CA MET A 138 12.27 -7.51 -5.93
C MET A 138 12.29 -8.50 -4.76
N ALA A 139 11.25 -9.32 -4.61
CA ALA A 139 11.12 -10.28 -3.52
C ALA A 139 12.10 -11.47 -3.60
N GLU A 140 12.55 -11.84 -4.81
CA GLU A 140 13.56 -12.88 -5.02
C GLU A 140 14.90 -12.52 -4.34
N ILE A 141 15.34 -11.28 -4.49
CA ILE A 141 16.62 -10.80 -3.93
C ILE A 141 16.58 -10.79 -2.40
N VAL A 142 15.43 -10.46 -1.81
CA VAL A 142 15.26 -10.43 -0.35
C VAL A 142 15.41 -11.81 0.29
N GLN A 143 15.12 -12.87 -0.48
CA GLN A 143 15.25 -14.25 -0.02
C GLN A 143 16.67 -14.80 -0.21
N ALA A 144 17.56 -14.08 -0.89
CA ALA A 144 18.93 -14.53 -1.08
C ALA A 144 19.68 -14.54 0.27
N PRO A 145 20.41 -15.62 0.62
CA PRO A 145 21.14 -15.73 1.88
C PRO A 145 22.15 -14.59 2.12
N GLU A 146 22.64 -13.99 1.04
CA GLU A 146 23.60 -12.87 1.05
C GLU A 146 22.95 -11.53 1.40
N TYR A 147 21.62 -11.44 1.36
CA TYR A 147 20.86 -10.26 1.72
C TYR A 147 20.75 -10.12 3.24
N ILE A 148 21.88 -9.83 3.88
CA ILE A 148 21.98 -9.50 5.30
C ILE A 148 22.29 -8.01 5.42
N PHE A 149 21.26 -7.16 5.43
CA PHE A 149 21.45 -5.74 5.74
C PHE A 149 20.61 -5.27 6.93
N ARG A 150 21.27 -4.50 7.80
CA ARG A 150 20.80 -3.95 9.08
C ARG A 150 19.71 -2.86 8.97
N THR A 151 19.04 -2.71 7.83
CA THR A 151 18.07 -1.63 7.64
C THR A 151 16.67 -2.18 7.35
N ARG A 152 15.87 -2.12 8.42
CA ARG A 152 14.39 -2.14 8.50
C ARG A 152 13.68 -3.50 8.34
N GLN A 153 13.47 -4.14 9.50
CA GLN A 153 12.50 -5.21 9.73
C GLN A 153 11.09 -4.93 9.16
N ARG A 154 10.72 -3.64 9.00
CA ARG A 154 9.41 -3.17 8.50
C ARG A 154 9.05 -3.74 7.13
N ILE A 155 9.93 -3.52 6.15
CA ILE A 155 9.68 -3.91 4.75
C ILE A 155 10.01 -5.39 4.56
N MET A 156 11.04 -5.90 5.26
CA MET A 156 11.35 -7.33 5.29
C MET A 156 10.14 -8.16 5.72
N SER A 157 9.38 -7.71 6.73
CA SER A 157 8.16 -8.40 7.16
C SER A 157 7.08 -8.42 6.09
N ILE A 158 6.99 -7.41 5.21
CA ILE A 158 6.01 -7.41 4.12
C ILE A 158 6.54 -8.20 2.93
N MET A 159 7.81 -8.03 2.56
CA MET A 159 8.43 -8.70 1.44
C MET A 159 8.56 -10.21 1.65
N SER A 160 9.00 -10.64 2.83
CA SER A 160 9.06 -12.07 3.18
C SER A 160 7.67 -12.72 3.23
N GLN A 161 6.65 -12.00 3.68
CA GLN A 161 5.28 -12.53 3.70
C GLN A 161 4.66 -12.51 2.29
N ALA A 162 4.93 -11.47 1.49
CA ALA A 162 4.50 -11.41 0.09
C ALA A 162 5.15 -12.49 -0.78
N SER A 163 6.40 -12.88 -0.49
CA SER A 163 7.04 -14.02 -1.16
C SER A 163 6.39 -15.36 -0.77
N LEU A 164 5.92 -15.50 0.48
CA LEU A 164 5.22 -16.70 0.95
C LEU A 164 3.82 -16.85 0.34
N ILE A 165 3.17 -15.73 -0.01
CA ILE A 165 1.81 -15.71 -0.61
C ILE A 165 1.80 -16.25 -2.05
N ARG A 166 2.95 -16.38 -2.73
CA ARG A 166 3.04 -16.97 -4.07
C ARG A 166 3.34 -18.47 -4.10
N HIS A 167 3.41 -19.15 -2.96
CA HIS A 167 3.21 -20.60 -2.95
C HIS A 167 1.73 -20.91 -3.27
N PRO A 168 1.42 -22.02 -3.97
CA PRO A 168 0.09 -22.29 -4.55
C PRO A 168 -1.03 -22.57 -3.52
N GLU A 169 -0.84 -22.17 -2.27
CA GLU A 169 -1.84 -22.32 -1.22
C GLU A 169 -2.91 -21.21 -1.35
N PRO A 170 -4.20 -21.56 -1.18
CA PRO A 170 -5.28 -20.63 -1.41
C PRO A 170 -5.40 -19.67 -0.23
N ALA A 171 -5.24 -18.38 -0.54
CA ALA A 171 -5.46 -17.22 0.33
C ALA A 171 -4.35 -16.91 1.38
N PRO A 172 -4.09 -15.61 1.62
CA PRO A 172 -3.15 -15.19 2.66
C PRO A 172 -3.60 -15.70 4.03
N ARG A 173 -2.67 -16.27 4.79
CA ARG A 173 -2.93 -16.74 6.15
C ARG A 173 -3.39 -15.56 7.02
N LEU A 174 -4.67 -15.55 7.38
CA LEU A 174 -5.23 -14.52 8.26
C LEU A 174 -4.57 -14.56 9.63
N LEU A 175 -4.18 -13.38 10.12
CA LEU A 175 -3.46 -13.20 11.38
C LEU A 175 -4.43 -12.84 12.51
N PRO A 176 -4.16 -13.26 13.76
CA PRO A 176 -4.72 -12.61 14.93
C PRO A 176 -4.38 -11.11 14.93
N LEU A 177 -5.31 -10.28 15.41
CA LEU A 177 -5.17 -8.82 15.44
C LEU A 177 -3.90 -8.40 16.18
N ILE A 178 -3.59 -9.03 17.32
CA ILE A 178 -2.40 -8.70 18.11
C ILE A 178 -1.10 -8.99 17.37
N ASP A 179 -1.07 -10.06 16.56
CA ASP A 179 0.12 -10.44 15.82
C ASP A 179 0.33 -9.50 14.64
N ALA A 180 -0.74 -9.15 13.91
CA ALA A 180 -0.68 -8.15 12.86
C ALA A 180 -0.23 -6.78 13.38
N ILE A 181 -0.77 -6.32 14.51
CA ILE A 181 -0.32 -5.07 15.15
C ILE A 181 1.16 -5.18 15.49
N ARG A 182 1.60 -6.27 16.13
CA ARG A 182 3.01 -6.45 16.50
C ARG A 182 3.94 -6.42 15.28
N CYS A 183 3.56 -7.11 14.21
CA CYS A 183 4.34 -7.15 12.97
C CYS A 183 4.41 -5.78 12.27
N PHE A 184 3.31 -5.01 12.31
CA PHE A 184 3.17 -3.84 11.43
C PHE A 184 3.07 -2.49 12.15
N HIS A 185 3.16 -2.45 13.49
CA HIS A 185 2.98 -1.24 14.31
C HIS A 185 3.88 -0.07 13.89
N GLU A 186 5.01 -0.36 13.26
CA GLU A 186 5.99 0.62 12.82
C GLU A 186 5.60 1.40 11.54
N HIS A 187 4.56 0.97 10.80
CA HIS A 187 4.13 1.60 9.55
C HIS A 187 3.26 2.84 9.80
N GLY A 188 3.66 4.00 9.29
CA GLY A 188 2.99 5.27 9.50
C GLY A 188 1.59 5.38 8.88
N CYS A 189 0.79 6.27 9.46
CA CYS A 189 -0.50 6.71 8.95
C CYS A 189 -0.74 8.15 9.38
N GLU A 190 -1.60 8.88 8.67
CA GLU A 190 -2.01 10.24 9.01
C GLU A 190 -3.19 10.23 9.99
N ASP A 191 -4.19 9.41 9.70
CA ASP A 191 -5.31 9.13 10.60
C ASP A 191 -4.93 7.98 11.54
N PRO A 192 -4.93 8.16 12.88
CA PRO A 192 -4.58 7.10 13.81
C PRO A 192 -5.44 5.84 13.71
N ARG A 193 -6.71 5.96 13.23
CA ARG A 193 -7.61 4.82 13.03
C ARG A 193 -7.10 3.85 11.96
N ASP A 194 -6.33 4.36 11.00
CA ASP A 194 -5.77 3.56 9.90
C ASP A 194 -4.74 2.54 10.39
N LYS A 195 -4.16 2.70 11.61
CA LYS A 195 -3.34 1.64 12.23
C LYS A 195 -4.08 0.32 12.37
N LEU A 196 -5.40 0.38 12.54
CA LEU A 196 -6.25 -0.80 12.66
C LEU A 196 -6.93 -1.07 11.32
N TYR A 197 -7.58 -0.06 10.71
CA TYR A 197 -8.31 -0.25 9.45
C TYR A 197 -7.40 -0.71 8.30
N GLY A 198 -6.15 -0.25 8.26
CA GLY A 198 -5.13 -0.67 7.31
C GLY A 198 -4.73 -2.15 7.39
N LEU A 199 -5.13 -2.86 8.45
CA LEU A 199 -4.82 -4.29 8.63
C LEU A 199 -6.03 -5.21 8.39
N MET A 200 -7.26 -4.70 8.32
CA MET A 200 -8.48 -5.52 8.40
C MET A 200 -8.55 -6.64 7.36
N GLY A 201 -8.02 -6.40 6.15
CA GLY A 201 -7.98 -7.40 5.09
C GLY A 201 -7.12 -8.63 5.38
N ILE A 202 -6.19 -8.56 6.34
CA ILE A 202 -5.32 -9.67 6.75
C ILE A 202 -5.62 -10.22 8.14
N ILE A 203 -6.64 -9.68 8.84
CA ILE A 203 -7.06 -10.16 10.16
C ILE A 203 -8.09 -11.29 10.01
N LYS A 204 -8.09 -12.24 10.97
CA LYS A 204 -9.15 -13.23 11.15
C LYS A 204 -10.53 -12.57 11.23
N GLU A 205 -11.52 -13.13 10.54
CA GLU A 205 -12.83 -12.50 10.38
C GLU A 205 -13.53 -12.15 11.70
N ASN A 206 -13.43 -13.01 12.71
CA ASN A 206 -14.03 -12.82 14.03
C ASN A 206 -13.35 -11.72 14.88
N GLU A 207 -12.17 -11.25 14.48
CA GLU A 207 -11.42 -10.18 15.15
C GLU A 207 -11.42 -8.87 14.34
N ARG A 208 -12.09 -8.84 13.18
CA ARG A 208 -12.18 -7.63 12.34
C ARG A 208 -13.07 -6.57 12.99
N LEU A 209 -12.62 -5.33 12.92
CA LEU A 209 -13.40 -4.15 13.28
C LEU A 209 -14.21 -3.67 12.09
N LEU A 210 -15.42 -3.18 12.35
CA LEU A 210 -16.18 -2.43 11.36
C LEU A 210 -15.53 -1.06 11.15
N VAL A 211 -15.16 -0.76 9.91
CA VAL A 211 -14.60 0.54 9.53
C VAL A 211 -15.65 1.63 9.71
N ASN A 212 -15.32 2.67 10.46
CA ASN A 212 -16.22 3.80 10.70
C ASN A 212 -15.43 5.08 11.01
N TYR A 213 -15.28 5.95 10.01
CA TYR A 213 -14.61 7.24 10.14
C TYR A 213 -15.47 8.33 10.80
N ALA A 214 -16.75 8.06 11.09
CA ALA A 214 -17.56 8.94 11.94
C ALA A 214 -17.25 8.76 13.44
N LYS A 215 -16.65 7.63 13.84
CA LYS A 215 -16.25 7.39 15.23
C LYS A 215 -15.00 8.19 15.62
N PRO A 216 -14.94 8.75 16.84
CA PRO A 216 -13.71 9.30 17.40
C PRO A 216 -12.58 8.27 17.39
N LYS A 217 -11.35 8.73 17.16
CA LYS A 217 -10.16 7.85 17.11
C LYS A 217 -9.94 7.10 18.43
N GLU A 218 -10.25 7.73 19.56
CA GLU A 218 -10.13 7.15 20.90
C GLU A 218 -11.06 5.94 21.04
N GLU A 219 -12.30 6.05 20.54
CA GLU A 219 -13.26 4.95 20.58
C GLU A 219 -12.74 3.76 19.78
N VAL A 220 -12.21 3.98 18.58
CA VAL A 220 -11.69 2.92 17.70
C VAL A 220 -10.45 2.25 18.28
N ILE A 221 -9.51 3.02 18.83
CA ILE A 221 -8.26 2.50 19.38
C ILE A 221 -8.50 1.75 20.70
N LEU A 222 -9.46 2.23 21.51
CA LEU A 222 -9.83 1.63 22.79
C LEU A 222 -10.98 0.61 22.68
N ALA A 223 -11.45 0.30 21.47
CA ALA A 223 -12.62 -0.57 21.20
C ALA A 223 -12.39 -2.04 21.61
N LYS A 224 -12.22 -2.32 22.90
CA LYS A 224 -12.38 -3.60 23.63
C LYS A 224 -12.34 -4.92 22.81
N PRO A 225 -11.21 -5.35 22.21
CA PRO A 225 -10.96 -6.78 22.03
C PRO A 225 -10.15 -7.33 23.23
N TRP A 226 -9.55 -6.44 24.03
CA TRP A 226 -8.55 -6.77 25.05
C TRP A 226 -9.11 -6.98 26.46
N SER A 227 -10.34 -6.54 26.73
CA SER A 227 -10.92 -6.58 28.09
C SER A 227 -11.45 -7.96 28.49
N SER A 228 -11.77 -8.83 27.52
CA SER A 228 -12.20 -10.21 27.78
C SER A 228 -11.04 -11.21 27.94
N ALA A 229 -9.79 -10.77 27.73
CA ALA A 229 -8.59 -11.58 27.93
C ALA A 229 -7.91 -11.32 29.29
N LEU A 230 -8.51 -10.48 30.14
CA LEU A 230 -7.98 -10.07 31.45
C LEU A 230 -8.93 -10.37 32.62
N GLU A 231 -9.98 -11.18 32.41
CA GLU A 231 -10.69 -11.77 33.55
C GLU A 231 -9.89 -13.00 34.03
N PRO A 232 -9.42 -13.00 35.30
CA PRO A 232 -8.70 -14.13 35.89
C PRO A 232 -9.56 -15.36 36.13
#